data_AF-F8CRZ8-F1
#
_entry.id   AF-F8CRZ8-F1
#
_cell.length_a   1.000
_cell.length_b   1.000
_cell.length_c   1.000
_cell.angle_alpha   90.00
_cell.angle_beta   90.00
_cell.angle_gamma   90.00
#
_symmetry.space_group_name_H-M   'P 1'
#
loop_
_entity.id
_entity.type
_entity.pdbx_description
1 polymer ?
#
loop_
_entity_poly.entity_id
_entity_poly.type
_entity_poly.pdbx_seq_one_letter_code
_entity_poly.pdbx_strand_id
1 'polypeptide(L)'
;MRSDLRRLTWACVLLTCGVALAEPLVGPSVGRGDALLAEGTRLYNKRKHKDAAEVLLQATRASPSLLPAYLNLARARMRAKDVFGACVAYRAYVRGAPDIQDRTKARRELALCERKLKAARRKKRNKVPPDMTARHVELKAGFFAALEEGRLVGSGAAGETLRTLVTEGYLGADLGDMAAKLSAASRAATDDLHQRALAGEALPTERLRESGALFDLARDTGEPSATAAAQAPFLEGLAALQDGDAAGAQRLFAQASAAAPGRTEYRVWRAAALQRAGDLDGALTVLETDLPRDSRTDVLRAASAQRKSSEAGALELERLLFQRYAPATR
;
A
#
# COMPACT_ATOMS: atom_id res chain seq x y z
N MET A 1 -12.72 23.12 -50.75
CA MET A 1 -11.75 22.31 -49.97
C MET A 1 -11.39 22.98 -48.63
N ARG A 2 -12.37 23.32 -47.76
CA ARG A 2 -12.13 24.05 -46.49
C ARG A 2 -13.13 23.69 -45.38
N SER A 3 -13.46 22.41 -45.20
CA SER A 3 -14.43 22.01 -44.16
C SER A 3 -14.06 20.80 -43.29
N ASP A 4 -12.94 20.11 -43.55
CA ASP A 4 -12.66 18.83 -42.88
C ASP A 4 -11.73 18.94 -41.66
N LEU A 5 -11.14 20.11 -41.39
CA LEU A 5 -10.23 20.29 -40.25
C LEU A 5 -10.91 20.53 -38.88
N ARG A 6 -12.24 20.69 -38.82
CA ARG A 6 -12.95 21.01 -37.56
C ARG A 6 -13.54 19.80 -36.84
N ARG A 7 -13.44 18.59 -37.41
CA ARG A 7 -13.95 17.36 -36.78
C ARG A 7 -12.89 16.53 -36.05
N LEU A 8 -11.62 16.94 -36.10
CA LEU A 8 -10.51 16.19 -35.49
C LEU A 8 -10.05 16.73 -34.12
N THR A 9 -10.64 17.81 -33.61
CA THR A 9 -10.26 18.42 -32.31
C THR A 9 -11.20 18.10 -31.14
N TRP A 10 -12.21 17.24 -31.34
CA TRP A 10 -13.18 16.86 -30.29
C TRP A 10 -13.01 15.43 -29.74
N ALA A 11 -11.91 14.74 -30.07
CA ALA A 11 -11.66 13.36 -29.64
C ALA A 11 -10.59 13.19 -28.54
N CYS A 12 -10.08 14.27 -27.93
CA CYS A 12 -8.97 14.18 -26.95
C CYS A 12 -9.31 14.58 -25.51
N VAL A 13 -10.60 14.66 -25.10
CA VAL A 13 -10.97 15.16 -23.76
C VAL A 13 -11.57 14.11 -22.81
N LEU A 14 -11.77 12.85 -23.24
CA LEU A 14 -12.46 11.85 -22.41
C LEU A 14 -11.59 10.64 -22.05
N LEU A 15 -10.51 10.83 -21.29
CA LEU A 15 -9.79 9.72 -20.64
C LEU A 15 -8.97 10.15 -19.41
N THR A 16 -9.44 11.13 -18.64
CA THR A 16 -9.06 11.24 -17.22
C THR A 16 -9.98 10.34 -16.41
N CYS A 17 -9.81 9.02 -16.55
CA CYS A 17 -10.25 8.09 -15.52
C CYS A 17 -9.46 8.45 -14.27
N GLY A 18 -10.07 9.26 -13.40
CA GLY A 18 -9.53 9.57 -12.09
C GLY A 18 -9.39 8.26 -11.34
N VAL A 19 -8.16 7.75 -11.26
CA VAL A 19 -7.82 6.68 -10.33
C VAL A 19 -8.07 7.30 -8.96
N ALA A 20 -9.21 6.96 -8.35
CA ALA A 20 -9.49 7.31 -6.97
C ALA A 20 -8.50 6.51 -6.13
N LEU A 21 -7.28 7.03 -6.00
CA LEU A 21 -6.28 6.51 -5.08
C LEU A 21 -6.94 6.53 -3.70
N ALA A 22 -7.07 5.34 -3.10
CA ALA A 22 -7.65 5.22 -1.77
C ALA A 22 -6.90 6.17 -0.83
N GLU A 23 -7.65 6.95 -0.04
CA GLU A 23 -7.02 7.85 0.92
C GLU A 23 -6.15 7.01 1.88
N PRO A 24 -4.90 7.42 2.13
CA PRO A 24 -4.03 6.77 3.09
C PRO A 24 -4.73 6.68 4.45
N LEU A 25 -4.60 5.54 5.12
CA LEU A 25 -5.39 5.23 6.31
C LEU A 25 -4.89 6.00 7.53
N VAL A 26 -3.63 5.75 7.90
CA VAL A 26 -2.99 6.28 9.12
C VAL A 26 -1.48 6.30 8.89
N GLY A 27 -0.80 7.33 9.38
CA GLY A 27 0.66 7.43 9.35
C GLY A 27 1.19 8.45 8.33
N PRO A 28 2.50 8.44 8.05
CA PRO A 28 3.17 9.51 7.30
C PRO A 28 2.64 9.72 5.87
N SER A 29 2.07 8.69 5.25
CA SER A 29 1.47 8.78 3.92
C SER A 29 0.23 9.69 3.85
N VAL A 30 -0.44 9.93 4.98
CA VAL A 30 -1.54 10.92 5.09
C VAL A 30 -1.03 12.35 4.92
N GLY A 31 0.24 12.61 5.26
CA GLY A 31 0.89 13.91 5.15
C GLY A 31 1.77 14.22 6.35
N ARG A 32 2.34 15.42 6.36
CA ARG A 32 3.17 15.89 7.47
C ARG A 32 2.27 16.40 8.61
N GLY A 33 2.14 15.63 9.69
CA GLY A 33 1.26 15.92 10.82
C GLY A 33 1.41 17.35 11.37
N ASP A 34 2.64 17.84 11.54
CA ASP A 34 2.90 19.20 12.04
C ASP A 34 2.46 20.30 11.05
N ALA A 35 2.64 20.07 9.75
CA ALA A 35 2.19 21.01 8.72
C ALA A 35 0.65 21.10 8.69
N LEU A 36 -0.02 19.94 8.78
CA LEU A 36 -1.48 19.85 8.88
C LEU A 36 -1.98 20.52 10.18
N LEU A 37 -1.30 20.31 11.31
CA LEU A 37 -1.62 20.98 12.57
C LEU A 37 -1.51 22.51 12.46
N ALA A 38 -0.43 23.02 11.86
CA ALA A 38 -0.21 24.45 11.67
C ALA A 38 -1.29 25.05 10.76
N GLU A 39 -1.61 24.38 9.65
CA GLU A 39 -2.67 24.81 8.74
C GLU A 39 -4.05 24.79 9.40
N GLY A 40 -4.41 23.71 10.09
CA GLY A 40 -5.66 23.59 10.82
C GLY A 40 -5.82 24.67 11.88
N THR A 41 -4.74 25.00 12.58
CA THR A 41 -4.69 26.11 13.55
C THR A 41 -4.89 27.47 12.87
N ARG A 42 -4.26 27.69 11.71
CA ARG A 42 -4.45 28.90 10.90
C ARG A 42 -5.92 29.05 10.45
N LEU A 43 -6.56 27.98 9.98
CA LEU A 43 -7.97 27.97 9.59
C LEU A 43 -8.89 28.25 10.78
N TYR A 44 -8.58 27.67 11.94
CA TYR A 44 -9.30 27.91 13.18
C TYR A 44 -9.28 29.40 13.57
N ASN A 45 -8.11 30.04 13.49
CA ASN A 45 -7.95 31.48 13.78
C ASN A 45 -8.69 32.38 12.78
N LYS A 46 -8.81 31.95 11.52
CA LYS A 46 -9.65 32.60 10.49
C LYS A 46 -11.15 32.34 10.66
N ARG A 47 -11.58 31.71 11.77
CA ARG A 47 -12.97 31.32 12.06
C ARG A 47 -13.57 30.32 11.06
N LYS A 48 -12.75 29.67 10.23
CA LYS A 48 -13.16 28.61 9.30
C LYS A 48 -13.21 27.26 10.03
N HIS A 49 -14.15 27.12 10.96
CA HIS A 49 -14.12 26.03 11.93
C HIS A 49 -14.40 24.63 11.35
N LYS A 50 -15.17 24.53 10.26
CA LYS A 50 -15.42 23.25 9.57
C LYS A 50 -14.17 22.76 8.85
N ASP A 51 -13.62 23.60 7.98
CA ASP A 51 -12.37 23.34 7.25
C ASP A 51 -11.22 23.03 8.21
N ALA A 52 -11.12 23.78 9.32
CA ALA A 52 -10.13 23.50 10.36
C ALA A 52 -10.30 22.10 10.97
N ALA A 53 -11.54 21.66 11.22
CA ALA A 53 -11.79 20.33 11.78
C ALA A 53 -11.43 19.20 10.79
N GLU A 54 -11.61 19.42 9.48
CA GLU A 54 -11.20 18.44 8.46
C GLU A 54 -9.68 18.31 8.39
N VAL A 55 -8.95 19.42 8.31
CA VAL A 55 -7.48 19.40 8.29
C VAL A 55 -6.90 18.86 9.59
N LEU A 56 -7.49 19.20 10.73
CA LEU A 56 -7.04 18.67 12.04
C LEU A 56 -7.35 17.17 12.19
N LEU A 57 -8.42 16.66 11.57
CA LEU A 57 -8.67 15.23 11.51
C LEU A 57 -7.58 14.53 10.69
N GLN A 58 -7.18 15.08 9.55
CA GLN A 58 -6.04 14.57 8.79
C GLN A 58 -4.75 14.61 9.62
N ALA A 59 -4.51 15.68 10.40
CA ALA A 59 -3.35 15.76 11.29
C ALA A 59 -3.35 14.62 12.33
N THR A 60 -4.51 14.27 12.92
CA THR A 60 -4.62 13.14 13.86
C THR A 60 -4.40 11.78 13.20
N ARG A 61 -4.69 11.62 11.89
CA ARG A 61 -4.40 10.39 11.15
C ARG A 61 -2.94 10.32 10.73
N ALA A 62 -2.35 11.44 10.32
CA ALA A 62 -0.95 11.54 9.92
C ALA A 62 0.00 11.26 11.08
N SER A 63 -0.33 11.77 12.28
CA SER A 63 0.44 11.52 13.49
C SER A 63 -0.50 11.31 14.69
N PRO A 64 -0.93 10.07 14.96
CA PRO A 64 -1.81 9.76 16.09
C PRO A 64 -1.21 10.06 17.47
N SER A 65 0.11 10.22 17.57
CA SER A 65 0.79 10.65 18.79
C SER A 65 0.80 12.18 18.97
N LEU A 66 0.40 12.97 17.96
CA LEU A 66 0.38 14.44 18.00
C LEU A 66 -0.81 14.96 18.81
N LEU A 67 -0.70 14.90 20.13
CA LEU A 67 -1.73 15.32 21.09
C LEU A 67 -2.35 16.71 20.82
N PRO A 68 -1.59 17.76 20.45
CA PRO A 68 -2.18 19.07 20.13
C PRO A 68 -3.21 19.03 19.01
N ALA A 69 -3.08 18.11 18.04
CA ALA A 69 -4.06 17.96 16.95
C ALA A 69 -5.44 17.56 17.47
N TYR A 70 -5.52 16.65 18.46
CA TYR A 70 -6.79 16.23 19.06
C TYR A 70 -7.48 17.37 19.83
N LEU A 71 -6.72 18.14 20.61
CA LEU A 71 -7.27 19.26 21.37
C LEU A 71 -7.81 20.36 20.44
N ASN A 72 -7.04 20.71 19.40
CA ASN A 72 -7.46 21.69 18.41
C ASN A 72 -8.65 21.19 17.59
N LEU A 73 -8.68 19.90 17.22
CA LEU A 73 -9.81 19.27 16.54
C LEU A 73 -11.08 19.37 17.38
N ALA A 74 -11.00 19.06 18.67
CA ALA A 74 -12.13 19.13 19.58
C ALA A 74 -12.69 20.56 19.67
N ARG A 75 -11.81 21.56 19.78
CA ARG A 75 -12.20 22.98 19.81
C ARG A 75 -12.80 23.45 18.48
N ALA A 76 -12.21 23.07 17.35
CA ALA A 76 -12.74 23.37 16.01
C ALA A 76 -14.15 22.79 15.83
N ARG A 77 -14.36 21.51 16.17
CA ARG A 77 -15.68 20.85 16.12
C ARG A 77 -16.70 21.50 17.04
N MET A 78 -16.32 21.90 18.26
CA MET A 78 -17.20 22.65 19.17
C MET A 78 -17.69 23.97 18.54
N ARG A 79 -16.80 24.70 17.87
CA ARG A 79 -17.14 25.97 17.19
C ARG A 79 -17.93 25.74 15.91
N ALA A 80 -17.70 24.62 15.22
CA ALA A 80 -18.49 24.16 14.08
C ALA A 80 -19.87 23.56 14.46
N LYS A 81 -20.20 23.52 15.76
CA LYS A 81 -21.42 22.93 16.35
C LYS A 81 -21.53 21.40 16.19
N ASP A 82 -20.44 20.72 15.85
CA ASP A 82 -20.32 19.27 15.94
C ASP A 82 -19.96 18.86 17.38
N VAL A 83 -20.97 18.86 18.25
CA VAL A 83 -20.79 18.55 19.68
C VAL A 83 -20.40 17.09 19.88
N PHE A 84 -20.93 16.17 19.07
CA PHE A 84 -20.62 14.75 19.20
C PHE A 84 -19.15 14.48 18.87
N GLY A 85 -18.69 14.88 17.67
CA GLY A 85 -17.31 14.67 17.25
C GLY A 85 -16.31 15.44 18.11
N ALA A 86 -16.69 16.57 18.69
CA ALA A 86 -15.88 17.27 19.67
C ALA A 86 -15.65 16.47 20.95
N CYS A 87 -16.71 15.87 21.52
CA CYS A 87 -16.58 15.07 22.74
C CYS A 87 -15.70 13.84 22.50
N VAL A 88 -15.81 13.21 21.33
CA VAL A 88 -14.93 12.09 20.94
C VAL A 88 -13.46 12.53 20.92
N ALA A 89 -13.15 13.68 20.29
CA ALA A 89 -11.78 14.21 20.23
C ALA A 89 -11.23 14.61 21.62
N TYR A 90 -12.05 15.21 22.50
CA TYR A 90 -11.63 15.49 23.88
C TYR A 90 -11.36 14.21 24.69
N ARG A 91 -12.20 13.18 24.54
CA ARG A 91 -11.99 11.88 25.21
C ARG A 91 -10.68 11.25 24.76
N ALA A 92 -10.40 11.26 23.46
CA ALA A 92 -9.13 10.82 22.90
C ALA A 92 -7.94 11.56 23.52
N TYR A 93 -7.99 12.89 23.53
CA TYR A 93 -6.94 13.72 24.11
C TYR A 93 -6.68 13.44 25.60
N VAL A 94 -7.73 13.41 26.43
CA VAL A 94 -7.61 13.19 27.89
C VAL A 94 -7.13 11.78 28.24
N ARG A 95 -7.42 10.79 27.37
CA ARG A 95 -6.97 9.41 27.50
C ARG A 95 -5.53 9.23 27.05
N GLY A 96 -5.15 9.84 25.92
CA GLY A 96 -3.80 9.71 25.34
C GLY A 96 -2.72 10.47 26.11
N ALA A 97 -3.09 11.42 26.98
CA ALA A 97 -2.14 12.27 27.69
C ALA A 97 -2.44 12.31 29.21
N PRO A 98 -2.05 11.28 29.98
CA PRO A 98 -2.35 11.25 31.41
C PRO A 98 -1.64 12.36 32.21
N ASP A 99 -0.45 12.78 31.79
CA ASP A 99 0.42 13.66 32.59
C ASP A 99 0.61 15.06 31.98
N ILE A 100 -0.20 15.44 31.00
CA ILE A 100 -0.07 16.75 30.34
C ILE A 100 -0.58 17.90 31.22
N GLN A 101 0.15 19.01 31.23
CA GLN A 101 -0.09 20.15 32.13
C GLN A 101 -1.51 20.73 32.04
N ASP A 102 -2.09 20.77 30.84
CA ASP A 102 -3.43 21.32 30.60
C ASP A 102 -4.55 20.28 30.68
N ARG A 103 -4.27 19.06 31.14
CA ARG A 103 -5.28 17.99 31.30
C ARG A 103 -6.47 18.42 32.14
N THR A 104 -6.25 19.15 33.23
CA THR A 104 -7.32 19.67 34.09
C THR A 104 -8.25 20.62 33.33
N LYS A 105 -7.69 21.47 32.47
CA LYS A 105 -8.47 22.36 31.60
C LYS A 105 -9.24 21.56 30.56
N ALA A 106 -8.59 20.60 29.89
CA ALA A 106 -9.25 19.74 28.90
C ALA A 106 -10.38 18.90 29.51
N ARG A 107 -10.24 18.40 30.75
CA ARG A 107 -11.32 17.71 31.48
C ARG A 107 -12.53 18.63 31.75
N ARG A 108 -12.31 19.90 32.08
CA ARG A 108 -13.40 20.88 32.22
C ARG A 108 -14.09 21.16 30.88
N GLU A 109 -13.33 21.31 29.80
CA GLU A 109 -13.86 21.47 28.44
C GLU A 109 -14.66 20.23 27.99
N LEU A 110 -14.17 19.02 28.28
CA LEU A 110 -14.87 17.76 28.04
C LEU A 110 -16.19 17.69 28.83
N ALA A 111 -16.17 18.00 30.14
CA ALA A 111 -17.38 18.00 30.96
C ALA A 111 -18.45 18.99 30.44
N LEU A 112 -18.03 20.13 29.89
CA LEU A 112 -18.94 21.07 29.21
C LEU A 112 -19.49 20.47 27.91
N CYS A 113 -18.64 19.82 27.11
CA CYS A 113 -19.06 19.11 25.89
C CYS A 113 -20.11 18.04 26.20
N GLU A 114 -19.88 17.21 27.21
CA GLU A 114 -20.79 16.12 27.58
C GLU A 114 -22.14 16.63 28.10
N ARG A 115 -22.16 17.74 28.86
CA ARG A 115 -23.41 18.41 29.23
C ARG A 115 -24.20 18.86 28.00
N LYS A 116 -23.53 19.47 27.00
CA LYS A 116 -24.17 19.87 25.74
C LYS A 116 -24.65 18.67 24.94
N LEU A 117 -23.88 17.59 24.87
CA LEU A 117 -24.27 16.36 24.19
C LEU A 117 -25.49 15.71 24.84
N LYS A 118 -25.54 15.62 26.18
CA LYS A 118 -26.70 15.13 26.94
C LYS A 118 -27.94 15.99 26.67
N ALA A 119 -27.80 17.31 26.66
CA ALA A 119 -28.89 18.23 26.32
C ALA A 119 -29.36 18.05 24.86
N ALA A 120 -28.43 17.87 23.92
CA ALA A 120 -28.75 17.61 22.51
C ALA A 120 -29.49 16.28 22.33
N ARG A 121 -29.07 15.21 23.00
CA ARG A 121 -29.75 13.90 22.99
C ARG A 121 -31.17 13.97 23.57
N ARG A 122 -31.38 14.74 24.64
CA ARG A 122 -32.72 14.98 25.20
C ARG A 122 -33.64 15.72 24.22
N LYS A 123 -33.11 16.74 23.51
CA LYS A 123 -33.90 17.57 22.58
C LYS A 123 -34.10 16.93 21.20
N LYS A 124 -33.16 16.10 20.74
CA LYS A 124 -33.09 15.59 19.36
C LYS A 124 -32.61 14.13 19.35
N ARG A 125 -33.32 13.25 20.06
CA ARG A 125 -32.92 11.85 20.32
C ARG A 125 -32.50 11.07 19.07
N ASN A 126 -33.15 11.32 17.93
CA ASN A 126 -32.87 10.60 16.67
C ASN A 126 -31.84 11.29 15.75
N LYS A 127 -31.31 12.47 16.10
CA LYS A 127 -30.35 13.22 15.26
C LYS A 127 -28.92 13.20 15.80
N VAL A 128 -28.69 12.62 16.97
CA VAL A 128 -27.34 12.50 17.55
C VAL A 128 -26.82 11.09 17.29
N PRO A 129 -25.61 10.94 16.72
CA PRO A 129 -25.03 9.61 16.50
C PRO A 129 -24.96 8.77 17.79
N PRO A 130 -25.11 7.43 17.65
CA PRO A 130 -24.95 6.51 18.77
C PRO A 130 -23.52 6.57 19.33
N ASP A 131 -23.36 6.17 20.59
CA ASP A 131 -22.02 6.05 21.17
C ASP A 131 -21.35 4.76 20.67
N MET A 132 -20.29 4.90 19.88
CA MET A 132 -19.56 3.78 19.26
C MET A 132 -18.47 3.21 20.17
N THR A 133 -18.35 3.67 21.42
CA THR A 133 -17.22 3.29 22.30
C THR A 133 -17.11 1.77 22.50
N ALA A 134 -18.22 1.07 22.75
CA ALA A 134 -18.20 -0.39 22.94
C ALA A 134 -17.77 -1.12 21.65
N ARG A 135 -18.36 -0.73 20.51
CA ARG A 135 -17.99 -1.27 19.19
C ARG A 135 -16.53 -1.01 18.83
N HIS A 136 -15.97 0.16 19.14
CA HIS A 136 -14.56 0.43 18.92
C HIS A 136 -13.65 -0.47 19.77
N VAL A 137 -14.06 -0.85 21.00
CA VAL A 137 -13.31 -1.81 21.82
C VAL A 137 -13.32 -3.20 21.18
N GLU A 138 -14.48 -3.64 20.69
CA GLU A 138 -14.63 -4.92 19.99
C GLU A 138 -13.80 -4.96 18.70
N LEU A 139 -13.91 -3.91 17.86
CA LEU A 139 -13.12 -3.79 16.64
C LEU A 139 -11.61 -3.79 16.92
N LYS A 140 -11.16 -3.13 17.98
CA LYS A 140 -9.74 -3.18 18.36
C LYS A 140 -9.30 -4.58 18.79
N ALA A 141 -10.12 -5.29 19.57
CA ALA A 141 -9.82 -6.67 19.95
C ALA A 141 -9.75 -7.56 18.70
N GLY A 142 -10.70 -7.42 17.78
CA GLY A 142 -10.71 -8.14 16.50
C GLY A 142 -9.51 -7.82 15.62
N PHE A 143 -9.05 -6.56 15.60
CA PHE A 143 -7.83 -6.16 14.89
C PHE A 143 -6.61 -6.92 15.39
N PHE A 144 -6.37 -6.94 16.70
CA PHE A 144 -5.20 -7.60 17.26
C PHE A 144 -5.26 -9.12 17.11
N ALA A 145 -6.44 -9.72 17.30
CA ALA A 145 -6.64 -11.15 17.04
C ALA A 145 -6.34 -11.51 15.58
N ALA A 146 -6.88 -10.75 14.61
CA ALA A 146 -6.60 -10.98 13.19
C ALA A 146 -5.12 -10.78 12.84
N LEU A 147 -4.45 -9.82 13.47
CA LEU A 147 -3.03 -9.57 13.28
C LEU A 147 -2.17 -10.73 13.81
N GLU A 148 -2.49 -11.25 15.00
CA GLU A 148 -1.81 -12.41 15.61
C GLU A 148 -2.00 -13.68 14.78
N GLU A 149 -3.17 -13.86 14.17
CA GLU A 149 -3.46 -14.96 13.23
C GLU A 149 -2.83 -14.77 11.84
N GLY A 150 -2.17 -13.64 11.57
CA GLY A 150 -1.61 -13.33 10.25
C GLY A 150 -2.65 -13.02 9.17
N ARG A 151 -3.91 -12.76 9.55
CA ARG A 151 -4.98 -12.35 8.63
C ARG A 151 -4.89 -10.85 8.38
N LEU A 152 -4.07 -10.45 7.42
CA LEU A 152 -3.76 -9.05 7.13
C LEU A 152 -4.73 -8.40 6.14
N VAL A 153 -5.16 -9.15 5.12
CA VAL A 153 -6.07 -8.73 4.03
C VAL A 153 -7.29 -9.63 3.94
N GLY A 154 -8.38 -9.15 3.33
CA GLY A 154 -9.64 -9.88 3.21
C GLY A 154 -10.67 -9.53 4.30
N SER A 155 -11.79 -10.25 4.31
CA SER A 155 -12.89 -9.96 5.23
C SER A 155 -12.54 -10.36 6.67
N GLY A 156 -12.81 -9.47 7.63
CA GLY A 156 -12.48 -9.66 9.04
C GLY A 156 -10.98 -9.62 9.33
N ALA A 157 -10.16 -9.19 8.36
CA ALA A 157 -8.73 -9.07 8.51
C ALA A 157 -8.33 -7.79 9.26
N ALA A 158 -7.08 -7.71 9.70
CA ALA A 158 -6.55 -6.56 10.41
C ALA A 158 -6.66 -5.26 9.58
N GLY A 159 -6.38 -5.31 8.27
CA GLY A 159 -6.50 -4.15 7.38
C GLY A 159 -7.92 -3.61 7.23
N GLU A 160 -8.91 -4.49 7.06
CA GLU A 160 -10.32 -4.08 6.99
C GLU A 160 -10.79 -3.52 8.33
N THR A 161 -10.42 -4.16 9.44
CA THR A 161 -10.81 -3.73 10.79
C THR A 161 -10.25 -2.34 11.12
N LEU A 162 -8.99 -2.07 10.77
CA LEU A 162 -8.38 -0.75 10.91
C LEU A 162 -9.10 0.30 10.05
N ARG A 163 -9.40 -0.04 8.79
CA ARG A 163 -10.18 0.84 7.89
C ARG A 163 -11.55 1.16 8.47
N THR A 164 -12.25 0.17 9.03
CA THR A 164 -13.56 0.37 9.70
C THR A 164 -13.42 1.29 10.91
N LEU A 165 -12.42 1.11 11.77
CA LEU A 165 -12.16 2.02 12.90
C LEU A 165 -11.97 3.47 12.43
N VAL A 166 -11.15 3.69 11.40
CA VAL A 166 -10.88 5.03 10.86
C VAL A 166 -12.13 5.66 10.25
N THR A 167 -12.92 4.89 9.50
CA THR A 167 -14.16 5.34 8.86
C THR A 167 -15.27 5.63 9.87
N GLU A 168 -15.37 4.85 10.95
CA GLU A 168 -16.32 5.08 12.05
C GLU A 168 -15.92 6.23 12.99
N GLY A 169 -14.77 6.86 12.73
CA GLY A 169 -14.31 8.03 13.47
C GLY A 169 -13.66 7.71 14.80
N TYR A 170 -13.05 6.53 14.94
CA TYR A 170 -12.15 6.25 16.06
C TYR A 170 -10.96 7.22 16.03
N LEU A 171 -10.61 7.77 17.20
CA LEU A 171 -9.58 8.79 17.36
C LEU A 171 -8.57 8.40 18.46
N GLY A 172 -8.28 7.11 18.64
CA GLY A 172 -7.30 6.69 19.63
C GLY A 172 -5.85 7.01 19.22
N ALA A 173 -5.00 7.36 20.19
CA ALA A 173 -3.57 7.53 19.94
C ALA A 173 -2.87 6.21 19.54
N ASP A 174 -3.47 5.08 19.95
CA ASP A 174 -3.05 3.72 19.60
C ASP A 174 -3.28 3.37 18.11
N LEU A 175 -3.99 4.21 17.34
CA LEU A 175 -4.07 4.04 15.89
C LEU A 175 -2.69 4.04 15.24
N GLY A 176 -1.75 4.83 15.77
CA GLY A 176 -0.37 4.87 15.26
C GLY A 176 0.32 3.52 15.45
N ASP A 177 0.22 2.94 16.65
CA ASP A 177 0.81 1.62 16.95
C ASP A 177 0.16 0.50 16.14
N MET A 178 -1.16 0.54 15.97
CA MET A 178 -1.90 -0.42 15.14
C MET A 178 -1.44 -0.35 13.68
N ALA A 179 -1.36 0.86 13.11
CA ALA A 179 -0.91 1.08 11.74
C ALA A 179 0.56 0.64 11.55
N ALA A 180 1.45 0.97 12.48
CA ALA A 180 2.84 0.56 12.45
C ALA A 180 3.00 -0.97 12.51
N LYS A 181 2.27 -1.64 13.41
CA LYS A 181 2.27 -3.11 13.51
C LYS A 181 1.73 -3.77 12.24
N LEU A 182 0.66 -3.22 11.67
CA LEU A 182 0.10 -3.75 10.43
C LEU A 182 1.05 -3.56 9.25
N SER A 183 1.66 -2.37 9.11
CA SER A 183 2.67 -2.10 8.08
C SER A 183 3.87 -3.04 8.20
N ALA A 184 4.36 -3.27 9.42
CA ALA A 184 5.45 -4.21 9.68
C ALA A 184 5.07 -5.66 9.30
N ALA A 185 3.89 -6.13 9.71
CA ALA A 185 3.41 -7.47 9.37
C ALA A 185 3.21 -7.66 7.86
N SER A 186 2.63 -6.67 7.17
CA SER A 186 2.45 -6.69 5.72
C SER A 186 3.77 -6.76 4.97
N ARG A 187 4.77 -5.98 5.39
CA ARG A 187 6.11 -6.03 4.78
C ARG A 187 6.78 -7.39 4.99
N ALA A 188 6.74 -7.92 6.22
CA ALA A 188 7.29 -9.23 6.52
C ALA A 188 6.62 -10.34 5.67
N ALA A 189 5.30 -10.29 5.52
CA ALA A 189 4.56 -11.25 4.70
C ALA A 189 4.94 -11.14 3.21
N THR A 190 5.08 -9.92 2.66
CA THR A 190 5.51 -9.75 1.26
C THR A 190 6.96 -10.15 1.03
N ASP A 191 7.84 -9.91 2.00
CA ASP A 191 9.25 -10.31 1.92
C ASP A 191 9.40 -11.83 1.97
N ASP A 192 8.67 -12.53 2.85
CA ASP A 192 8.63 -14.00 2.89
C ASP A 192 8.12 -14.59 1.57
N LEU A 193 6.97 -14.10 1.09
CA LEU A 193 6.38 -14.54 -0.18
C LEU A 193 7.36 -14.34 -1.35
N HIS A 194 8.05 -13.20 -1.39
CA HIS A 194 9.06 -12.90 -2.38
C HIS A 194 10.29 -13.84 -2.28
N GLN A 195 10.79 -14.11 -1.08
CA GLN A 195 11.92 -15.03 -0.89
C GLN A 195 11.57 -16.45 -1.33
N ARG A 196 10.38 -16.95 -0.97
CA ARG A 196 9.90 -18.28 -1.37
C ARG A 196 9.70 -18.38 -2.88
N ALA A 197 9.17 -17.33 -3.50
CA ALA A 197 9.05 -17.23 -4.95
C ALA A 197 10.42 -17.29 -5.65
N LEU A 198 11.43 -16.58 -5.12
CA LEU A 198 12.79 -16.64 -5.64
C LEU A 198 13.47 -18.00 -5.42
N ALA A 199 13.11 -18.71 -4.35
CA ALA A 199 13.56 -20.08 -4.10
C ALA A 199 12.90 -21.11 -5.04
N GLY A 200 11.98 -20.69 -5.92
CA GLY A 200 11.28 -21.56 -6.86
C GLY A 200 10.15 -22.37 -6.24
N GLU A 201 9.66 -21.97 -5.06
CA GLU A 201 8.52 -22.63 -4.42
C GLU A 201 7.24 -22.41 -5.24
N ALA A 202 6.42 -23.46 -5.37
CA ALA A 202 5.12 -23.37 -6.02
C ALA A 202 4.10 -22.67 -5.11
N LEU A 203 4.01 -21.35 -5.25
CA LEU A 203 3.06 -20.52 -4.49
C LEU A 203 1.67 -20.51 -5.15
N PRO A 204 0.57 -20.61 -4.36
CA PRO A 204 -0.79 -20.47 -4.89
C PRO A 204 -1.03 -19.10 -5.53
N THR A 205 -1.75 -19.06 -6.65
CA THR A 205 -2.06 -17.82 -7.38
C THR A 205 -2.80 -16.81 -6.52
N GLU A 206 -3.70 -17.27 -5.66
CA GLU A 206 -4.43 -16.41 -4.71
C GLU A 206 -3.47 -15.66 -3.78
N ARG A 207 -2.46 -16.33 -3.23
CA ARG A 207 -1.44 -15.72 -2.37
C ARG A 207 -0.58 -14.70 -3.11
N LEU A 208 -0.27 -14.97 -4.39
CA LEU A 208 0.44 -14.00 -5.23
C LEU A 208 -0.41 -12.77 -5.50
N ARG A 209 -1.72 -12.92 -5.73
CA ARG A 209 -2.63 -11.77 -5.90
C ARG A 209 -2.82 -10.97 -4.63
N GLU A 210 -2.84 -11.63 -3.47
CA GLU A 210 -2.91 -10.97 -2.15
C GLU A 210 -1.70 -10.03 -1.91
N SER A 211 -0.54 -10.27 -2.54
CA SER A 211 0.64 -9.45 -2.31
C SER A 211 0.43 -7.99 -2.67
N GLY A 212 -0.34 -7.70 -3.74
CA GLY A 212 -0.67 -6.33 -4.12
C GLY A 212 -1.39 -5.57 -3.01
N ALA A 213 -2.42 -6.20 -2.42
CA ALA A 213 -3.15 -5.64 -1.29
C ALA A 213 -2.26 -5.46 -0.04
N LEU A 214 -1.28 -6.34 0.18
CA LEU A 214 -0.31 -6.19 1.28
C LEU A 214 0.63 -5.01 1.07
N PHE A 215 1.13 -4.78 -0.15
CA PHE A 215 1.95 -3.61 -0.48
C PHE A 215 1.16 -2.30 -0.32
N ASP A 216 -0.08 -2.27 -0.82
CA ASP A 216 -0.98 -1.13 -0.63
C ASP A 216 -1.22 -0.86 0.84
N LEU A 217 -1.50 -1.91 1.63
CA LEU A 217 -1.72 -1.79 3.07
C LEU A 217 -0.47 -1.26 3.80
N ALA A 218 0.72 -1.76 3.45
CA ALA A 218 1.98 -1.29 4.02
C ALA A 218 2.23 0.20 3.72
N ARG A 219 1.90 0.66 2.51
CA ARG A 219 1.97 2.08 2.09
C ARG A 219 0.93 2.94 2.81
N ASP A 220 -0.30 2.45 2.95
CA ASP A 220 -1.41 3.21 3.52
C ASP A 220 -1.31 3.34 5.06
N THR A 221 -0.49 2.51 5.71
CA THR A 221 -0.35 2.45 7.18
C THR A 221 1.04 2.81 7.70
N GLY A 222 1.98 3.07 6.80
CA GLY A 222 3.37 3.34 7.18
C GLY A 222 4.17 3.92 6.03
N GLU A 223 5.50 3.74 6.11
CA GLU A 223 6.39 4.21 5.06
C GLU A 223 6.47 3.18 3.92
N PRO A 224 6.42 3.63 2.66
CA PRO A 224 6.55 2.75 1.51
C PRO A 224 7.91 2.03 1.56
N SER A 225 7.90 0.71 1.32
CA SER A 225 9.14 -0.05 1.25
C SER A 225 9.92 0.32 -0.02
N ALA A 226 11.22 0.58 0.11
CA ALA A 226 12.10 0.80 -1.03
C ALA A 226 12.14 -0.41 -1.99
N THR A 227 11.90 -1.62 -1.48
CA THR A 227 11.89 -2.87 -2.27
C THR A 227 10.56 -3.11 -2.97
N ALA A 228 9.47 -2.44 -2.57
CA ALA A 228 8.14 -2.67 -3.12
C ALA A 228 8.08 -2.40 -4.63
N ALA A 229 8.81 -1.39 -5.11
CA ALA A 229 8.89 -1.04 -6.53
C ALA A 229 9.39 -2.20 -7.42
N ALA A 230 10.16 -3.13 -6.84
CA ALA A 230 10.68 -4.28 -7.56
C ALA A 230 9.94 -5.58 -7.19
N GLN A 231 9.63 -5.80 -5.92
CA GLN A 231 8.97 -7.02 -5.44
C GLN A 231 7.51 -7.11 -5.86
N ALA A 232 6.75 -6.02 -5.82
CA ALA A 232 5.33 -6.01 -6.19
C ALA A 232 5.12 -6.44 -7.65
N PRO A 233 5.76 -5.82 -8.66
CA PRO A 233 5.59 -6.27 -10.04
C PRO A 233 6.16 -7.67 -10.28
N PHE A 234 7.18 -8.11 -9.53
CA PHE A 234 7.67 -9.48 -9.64
C PHE A 234 6.60 -10.51 -9.22
N LEU A 235 5.99 -10.32 -8.04
CA LEU A 235 4.97 -11.23 -7.52
C LEU A 235 3.69 -11.21 -8.36
N GLU A 236 3.28 -10.03 -8.83
CA GLU A 236 2.16 -9.89 -9.77
C GLU A 236 2.48 -10.56 -11.12
N GLY A 237 3.73 -10.45 -11.60
CA GLY A 237 4.19 -11.12 -12.81
C GLY A 237 4.13 -12.64 -12.71
N LEU A 238 4.44 -13.20 -11.54
CA LEU A 238 4.27 -14.63 -11.29
C LEU A 238 2.81 -15.05 -11.32
N ALA A 239 1.90 -14.26 -10.72
CA ALA A 239 0.46 -14.53 -10.79
C ALA A 239 -0.03 -14.53 -12.25
N ALA A 240 0.31 -13.48 -13.01
CA ALA A 240 -0.02 -13.37 -14.43
C ALA A 240 0.51 -14.56 -15.25
N LEU A 241 1.73 -15.02 -14.95
CA LEU A 241 2.32 -16.16 -15.64
C LEU A 241 1.63 -17.49 -15.30
N GLN A 242 1.12 -17.65 -14.06
CA GLN A 242 0.30 -18.79 -13.66
C GLN A 242 -1.08 -18.78 -14.33
N ASP A 243 -1.64 -17.58 -14.55
CA ASP A 243 -2.90 -17.38 -15.26
C ASP A 243 -2.78 -17.53 -16.80
N GLY A 244 -1.57 -17.73 -17.32
CA GLY A 244 -1.29 -17.84 -18.74
C GLY A 244 -1.13 -16.50 -19.47
N ASP A 245 -1.20 -15.37 -18.76
CA ASP A 245 -0.90 -14.03 -19.31
C ASP A 245 0.62 -13.80 -19.36
N ALA A 246 1.27 -14.48 -20.31
CA ALA A 246 2.71 -14.38 -20.50
C ALA A 246 3.16 -12.96 -20.91
N ALA A 247 2.33 -12.20 -21.64
CA ALA A 247 2.64 -10.84 -22.04
C ALA A 247 2.59 -9.86 -20.86
N GLY A 248 1.55 -9.97 -20.02
CA GLY A 248 1.46 -9.22 -18.77
C GLY A 248 2.62 -9.53 -17.83
N ALA A 249 2.93 -10.83 -17.65
CA ALA A 249 4.06 -11.28 -16.85
C ALA A 249 5.39 -10.70 -17.35
N GLN A 250 5.64 -10.73 -18.67
CA GLN A 250 6.85 -10.16 -19.27
C GLN A 250 7.01 -8.67 -18.96
N ARG A 251 5.94 -7.89 -19.06
CA ARG A 251 5.94 -6.45 -18.76
C ARG A 251 6.22 -6.21 -17.28
N LEU A 252 5.60 -6.98 -16.40
CA LEU A 252 5.76 -6.88 -14.95
C LEU A 252 7.18 -7.26 -14.52
N PHE A 253 7.75 -8.35 -15.04
CA PHE A 253 9.14 -8.71 -14.77
C PHE A 253 10.15 -7.68 -15.31
N ALA A 254 9.84 -7.00 -16.42
CA ALA A 254 10.66 -5.90 -16.91
C ALA A 254 10.64 -4.68 -15.97
N GLN A 255 9.50 -4.37 -15.36
CA GLN A 255 9.40 -3.33 -14.32
C GLN A 255 10.22 -3.73 -13.08
N ALA A 256 10.08 -4.97 -12.63
CA ALA A 256 10.83 -5.50 -11.49
C ALA A 256 12.35 -5.42 -11.72
N SER A 257 12.83 -5.84 -12.90
CA SER A 257 14.26 -5.82 -13.23
C SER A 257 14.82 -4.40 -13.41
N ALA A 258 14.02 -3.46 -13.92
CA ALA A 258 14.39 -2.05 -13.99
C ALA A 258 14.51 -1.42 -12.59
N ALA A 259 13.61 -1.77 -11.68
CA ALA A 259 13.62 -1.27 -10.30
C ALA A 259 14.75 -1.88 -9.44
N ALA A 260 15.20 -3.11 -9.74
CA ALA A 260 16.34 -3.74 -9.08
C ALA A 260 17.31 -4.41 -10.08
N PRO A 261 18.16 -3.62 -10.77
CA PRO A 261 19.07 -4.15 -11.79
C PRO A 261 20.08 -5.19 -11.28
N GLY A 262 20.39 -5.18 -9.98
CA GLY A 262 21.26 -6.18 -9.35
C GLY A 262 20.64 -7.57 -9.17
N ARG A 263 19.30 -7.71 -9.30
CA ARG A 263 18.58 -8.99 -9.14
C ARG A 263 18.47 -9.70 -10.50
N THR A 264 19.31 -10.69 -10.73
CA THR A 264 19.35 -11.41 -12.01
C THR A 264 18.10 -12.25 -12.27
N GLU A 265 17.46 -12.72 -11.20
CA GLU A 265 16.32 -13.63 -11.23
C GLU A 265 15.13 -13.00 -11.96
N TYR A 266 14.91 -11.69 -11.80
CA TYR A 266 13.79 -11.01 -12.47
C TYR A 266 13.91 -11.05 -14.00
N ARG A 267 15.13 -10.97 -14.52
CA ARG A 267 15.38 -11.06 -15.97
C ARG A 267 15.22 -12.48 -16.48
N VAL A 268 15.61 -13.45 -15.68
CA VAL A 268 15.40 -14.87 -15.97
C VAL A 268 13.90 -15.18 -16.03
N TRP A 269 13.11 -14.67 -15.09
CA TRP A 269 11.66 -14.82 -15.11
C TRP A 269 11.00 -14.08 -16.29
N ARG A 270 11.52 -12.91 -16.68
CA ARG A 270 11.11 -12.23 -17.92
C ARG A 270 11.34 -13.10 -19.16
N ALA A 271 12.51 -13.72 -19.28
CA ALA A 271 12.82 -14.64 -20.38
C ALA A 271 11.94 -15.90 -20.33
N ALA A 272 11.68 -16.45 -19.14
CA ALA A 272 10.79 -17.58 -18.95
C ALA A 272 9.34 -17.26 -19.39
N ALA A 273 8.86 -16.04 -19.14
CA ALA A 273 7.57 -15.59 -19.63
C ALA A 273 7.50 -15.57 -21.17
N LEU A 274 8.54 -15.03 -21.84
CA LEU A 274 8.65 -15.04 -23.30
C LEU A 274 8.71 -16.47 -23.87
N GLN A 275 9.49 -17.35 -23.23
CA GLN A 275 9.56 -18.75 -23.62
C GLN A 275 8.20 -19.45 -23.49
N ARG A 276 7.44 -19.20 -22.41
CA ARG A 276 6.07 -19.72 -22.24
C ARG A 276 5.09 -19.16 -23.27
N ALA A 277 5.31 -17.95 -23.78
CA ALA A 277 4.58 -17.39 -24.91
C ALA A 277 5.00 -17.99 -26.27
N GLY A 278 6.01 -18.87 -26.30
CA GLY A 278 6.57 -19.47 -27.53
C GLY A 278 7.64 -18.62 -28.23
N ASP A 279 7.96 -17.44 -27.68
CA ASP A 279 8.97 -16.51 -28.19
C ASP A 279 10.37 -16.84 -27.62
N LEU A 280 10.93 -17.94 -28.12
CA LEU A 280 12.24 -18.43 -27.70
C LEU A 280 13.37 -17.48 -28.09
N ASP A 281 13.28 -16.84 -29.25
CA ASP A 281 14.30 -15.90 -29.74
C ASP A 281 14.27 -14.59 -28.96
N GLY A 282 13.08 -14.09 -28.61
CA GLY A 282 12.94 -12.96 -27.70
C GLY A 282 13.46 -13.27 -26.29
N ALA A 283 13.16 -14.46 -25.77
CA ALA A 283 13.69 -14.92 -24.48
C ALA A 283 15.23 -14.96 -24.48
N LEU A 284 15.83 -15.49 -25.55
CA LEU A 284 17.29 -15.53 -25.72
C LEU A 284 17.87 -14.13 -25.83
N THR A 285 17.26 -13.25 -26.62
CA THR A 285 17.70 -11.85 -26.78
C THR A 285 17.77 -11.13 -25.43
N VAL A 286 16.75 -11.30 -24.57
CA VAL A 286 16.74 -10.73 -23.21
C VAL A 286 17.90 -11.26 -22.37
N LEU A 287 18.10 -12.58 -22.36
CA LEU A 287 19.18 -13.19 -21.56
C LEU A 287 20.58 -12.85 -22.08
N GLU A 288 20.78 -12.77 -23.40
CA GLU A 288 22.08 -12.42 -23.96
C GLU A 288 22.45 -10.96 -23.71
N THR A 289 21.46 -10.07 -23.76
CA THR A 289 21.67 -8.64 -23.49
C THR A 289 22.07 -8.43 -22.03
N ASP A 290 21.33 -9.05 -21.10
CA ASP A 290 21.47 -8.71 -19.69
C ASP A 290 22.35 -9.69 -18.90
N LEU A 291 22.47 -10.93 -19.36
CA LEU A 291 23.11 -12.06 -18.66
C LEU A 291 23.93 -12.94 -19.64
N PRO A 292 24.85 -12.37 -20.45
CA PRO A 292 25.56 -13.12 -21.50
C PRO A 292 26.44 -14.26 -20.97
N ARG A 293 26.77 -14.23 -19.68
CA ARG A 293 27.61 -15.22 -18.98
C ARG A 293 26.87 -16.17 -18.06
N ASP A 294 25.55 -16.10 -18.01
CA ASP A 294 24.74 -17.00 -17.20
C ASP A 294 24.56 -18.36 -17.90
N SER A 295 24.65 -19.46 -17.14
CA SER A 295 24.51 -20.81 -17.69
C SER A 295 23.11 -21.06 -18.27
N ARG A 296 22.08 -20.38 -17.75
CA ARG A 296 20.71 -20.46 -18.30
C ARG A 296 20.62 -19.83 -19.68
N THR A 297 21.42 -18.79 -19.96
CA THR A 297 21.56 -18.19 -21.29
C THR A 297 22.17 -19.18 -22.27
N ASP A 298 23.18 -19.94 -21.84
CA ASP A 298 23.82 -20.97 -22.66
C ASP A 298 22.84 -22.11 -23.00
N VAL A 299 22.09 -22.60 -22.00
CA VAL A 299 21.06 -23.62 -22.21
C VAL A 299 19.99 -23.13 -23.19
N LEU A 300 19.53 -21.89 -23.03
CA LEU A 300 18.53 -21.32 -23.92
C LEU A 300 19.05 -21.13 -25.35
N ARG A 301 20.33 -20.78 -25.51
CA ARG A 301 21.00 -20.68 -26.81
C ARG A 301 21.07 -22.04 -27.51
N ALA A 302 21.48 -23.08 -26.80
CA ALA A 302 21.50 -24.44 -27.33
C ALA A 302 20.09 -24.91 -27.74
N ALA A 303 19.07 -24.63 -26.91
CA ALA A 303 17.68 -24.95 -27.24
C ALA A 303 17.16 -24.19 -28.48
N SER A 304 17.49 -22.90 -28.63
CA SER A 304 17.15 -22.11 -29.83
C SER A 304 17.86 -22.65 -31.07
N ALA A 305 19.14 -23.00 -30.98
CA ALA A 305 19.89 -23.60 -32.08
C ALA A 305 19.30 -24.96 -32.50
N GLN A 306 18.99 -25.83 -31.53
CA GLN A 306 18.37 -27.14 -31.78
C GLN A 306 17.01 -27.03 -32.46
N ARG A 307 16.20 -26.01 -32.11
CA ARG A 307 14.91 -25.75 -32.76
C ARG A 307 15.06 -25.37 -34.24
N LYS A 308 16.19 -24.79 -34.62
CA LYS A 308 16.51 -24.44 -36.03
C LYS A 308 16.97 -25.67 -36.81
N SER A 309 17.90 -26.45 -36.27
CA SER A 309 18.29 -27.77 -36.79
C SER A 309 19.05 -28.60 -35.75
N SER A 310 19.07 -29.92 -35.93
CA SER A 310 19.88 -30.82 -35.09
C SER A 310 21.37 -30.52 -35.17
N GLU A 311 21.87 -30.18 -36.36
CA GLU A 311 23.26 -29.79 -36.60
C GLU A 311 23.62 -28.49 -35.89
N ALA A 312 22.77 -27.46 -35.96
CA ALA A 312 22.97 -26.21 -35.24
C ALA A 312 22.98 -26.42 -33.72
N GLY A 313 22.09 -27.27 -33.21
CA GLY A 313 22.10 -27.67 -31.80
C GLY A 313 23.39 -28.37 -31.38
N ALA A 314 23.89 -29.31 -32.20
CA ALA A 314 25.13 -30.03 -31.93
C ALA A 314 26.35 -29.10 -31.91
N LEU A 315 26.47 -28.20 -32.91
CA LEU A 315 27.55 -27.20 -32.97
C LEU A 315 27.53 -26.27 -31.76
N GLU A 316 26.35 -25.84 -31.32
CA GLU A 316 26.23 -24.96 -30.15
C GLU A 316 26.61 -25.69 -28.85
N LEU A 317 26.20 -26.95 -28.70
CA LEU A 317 26.63 -27.78 -27.55
C LEU A 317 28.14 -28.01 -27.54
N GLU A 318 28.75 -28.28 -28.70
CA GLU A 318 30.21 -28.41 -28.84
C GLU A 318 30.91 -27.13 -28.39
N ARG A 319 30.44 -25.96 -28.87
CA ARG A 319 30.97 -24.65 -28.48
C ARG A 319 30.89 -24.44 -26.97
N LEU A 320 29.76 -24.76 -26.36
CA LEU A 320 29.56 -24.60 -24.92
C LEU A 320 30.49 -25.53 -24.12
N LEU A 321 30.51 -26.82 -24.43
CA LEU A 321 31.26 -27.82 -23.68
C LEU A 321 32.78 -27.68 -23.83
N PHE A 322 33.27 -27.37 -25.03
CA PHE A 322 34.69 -27.44 -25.36
C PHE A 322 35.39 -26.09 -25.53
N GLN A 323 34.68 -25.00 -25.79
CA GLN A 323 35.32 -23.68 -25.99
C GLN A 323 35.06 -22.74 -24.81
N ARG A 324 33.85 -22.75 -24.25
CA ARG A 324 33.45 -21.80 -23.21
C ARG A 324 33.89 -22.21 -21.80
N TYR A 325 33.81 -23.51 -21.49
CA TYR A 325 34.20 -24.07 -20.19
C TYR A 325 35.55 -24.81 -20.23
N ALA A 326 36.34 -24.61 -21.29
CA ALA A 326 37.68 -25.16 -21.36
C ALA A 326 38.50 -24.67 -20.15
N PRO A 327 39.20 -25.55 -19.43
CA PRO A 327 40.07 -25.13 -18.34
C PRO A 327 41.11 -24.17 -18.91
N ALA A 328 41.24 -22.98 -18.33
CA ALA A 328 42.30 -22.05 -18.68
C ALA A 328 43.62 -22.80 -18.57
N THR A 329 44.32 -22.97 -19.69
CA THR A 329 45.67 -23.54 -19.73
C THR A 329 46.52 -22.77 -18.72
N ARG A 330 46.90 -23.45 -17.63
CA ARG A 330 47.79 -22.92 -16.60
C ARG A 330 49.20 -22.76 -17.15
#